data_AF-A0A9D7R8I6-F1
#
_entry.id   AF-A0A9D7R8I6-F1
#
_cell.length_a   1.000
_cell.length_b   1.000
_cell.length_c   1.000
_cell.angle_alpha   90.00
_cell.angle_beta   90.00
_cell.angle_gamma   90.00
#
_symmetry.space_group_name_H-M   'P 1'
#
loop_
_entity.id
_entity.type
_entity.pdbx_description
1 polymer ?
#
loop_
_entity_poly.entity_id
_entity_poly.type
_entity_poly.pdbx_seq_one_letter_code
_entity_poly.pdbx_strand_id
1 'polypeptide(L)'
;MTQPTILLLAFLALLSSTVWAQQDQDSEVPTEESLEIPRRHVDPEVRLALDWLRRHQRPDGLWSTSEEALCGDAMCAFGTSQRSALELSALATLAILSDHSRREVPYRRMVRRASLGLLRQLETDPAPFERGDRAGHFFALLALLEFAELENPTELRERLEPLLAAIDRQRVETTLTAEELYAWISFRHLREMFRPQERRPWDLDEVLAAERLFAAAPDDPDLLALVALTRIFAGESPRSSPRLEALADEIGDERCPRLEQDPPPTLGAALLRGEVAFQLGGPAFGAWQRARQLPLRESQTLEGCGRGAWMLGLGSDEEFLHPLESTVFALLILKVRFCTC
;
A
#
# COMPACT_ATOMS: atom_id res chain seq x y z
N MET A 1 19.12 15.00 8.07
CA MET A 1 17.75 15.20 7.57
C MET A 1 17.37 13.92 6.85
N THR A 2 16.58 13.06 7.50
CA THR A 2 15.99 11.88 6.87
C THR A 2 15.00 12.36 5.82
N GLN A 3 15.11 11.88 4.58
CA GLN A 3 14.14 12.23 3.54
C GLN A 3 12.75 11.76 3.99
N PRO A 4 11.71 12.61 4.03
CA PRO A 4 10.35 12.27 4.46
C PRO A 4 9.56 11.52 3.38
N THR A 5 10.25 10.89 2.44
CA THR A 5 9.66 10.36 1.24
C THR A 5 9.34 8.90 1.49
N ILE A 6 8.10 8.52 1.10
CA ILE A 6 7.70 7.15 0.76
C ILE A 6 7.21 6.32 1.96
N LEU A 7 6.01 6.56 2.51
CA LEU A 7 5.26 5.58 3.33
C LEU A 7 3.77 5.57 2.98
N LEU A 8 3.40 4.92 1.87
CA LEU A 8 2.00 4.88 1.40
C LEU A 8 1.56 3.62 0.65
N LEU A 9 1.99 2.44 1.11
CA LEU A 9 1.88 1.22 0.31
C LEU A 9 0.69 0.30 0.63
N ALA A 10 -0.15 0.61 1.62
CA ALA A 10 -0.95 -0.43 2.25
C ALA A 10 -2.46 -0.42 1.99
N PHE A 11 -3.01 0.64 1.39
CA PHE A 11 -4.46 0.84 1.38
C PHE A 11 -5.17 0.34 0.12
N LEU A 12 -4.42 0.00 -0.93
CA LEU A 12 -4.96 -0.57 -2.19
C LEU A 12 -5.60 -1.94 -2.07
N ALA A 13 -5.25 -2.71 -1.04
CA ALA A 13 -5.85 -4.03 -0.86
C ALA A 13 -7.33 -3.93 -0.47
N LEU A 14 -7.76 -2.88 0.25
CA LEU A 14 -9.09 -2.82 0.88
C LEU A 14 -10.19 -2.37 -0.04
N LEU A 15 -9.94 -1.35 -0.86
CA LEU A 15 -11.03 -0.75 -1.64
C LEU A 15 -11.40 -1.58 -2.87
N SER A 16 -10.50 -2.46 -3.32
CA SER A 16 -10.79 -3.39 -4.41
C SER A 16 -11.85 -4.44 -4.05
N SER A 17 -12.18 -4.65 -2.76
CA SER A 17 -13.25 -5.56 -2.32
C SER A 17 -14.53 -4.85 -1.88
N THR A 18 -14.46 -3.59 -1.44
CA THR A 18 -15.63 -2.90 -0.85
C THR A 18 -16.36 -1.94 -1.76
N VAL A 19 -15.72 -1.40 -2.81
CA VAL A 19 -16.45 -0.72 -3.89
C VAL A 19 -17.48 -1.66 -4.55
N TRP A 20 -17.20 -2.97 -4.57
CA TRP A 20 -18.15 -3.99 -5.03
C TRP A 20 -19.37 -4.16 -4.13
N ALA A 21 -19.28 -3.83 -2.83
CA ALA A 21 -20.39 -4.01 -1.89
C ALA A 21 -21.40 -2.85 -1.89
N GLN A 22 -21.00 -1.65 -2.33
CA GLN A 22 -21.91 -0.49 -2.42
C GLN A 22 -22.48 -0.26 -3.83
N GLN A 23 -21.80 -0.67 -4.90
CA GLN A 23 -22.28 -0.45 -6.27
C GLN A 23 -23.36 -1.45 -6.72
N ASP A 24 -23.53 -2.57 -5.99
CA ASP A 24 -24.51 -3.62 -6.31
C ASP A 24 -25.86 -3.48 -5.59
N GLN A 25 -26.09 -2.42 -4.81
CA GLN A 25 -27.37 -2.25 -4.11
C GLN A 25 -28.52 -1.73 -5.01
N ASP A 26 -28.21 -1.25 -6.22
CA ASP A 26 -29.20 -0.73 -7.18
C ASP A 26 -29.32 -1.57 -8.48
N SER A 27 -28.62 -2.70 -8.57
CA SER A 27 -28.61 -3.57 -9.77
C SER A 27 -29.48 -4.81 -9.54
N GLU A 28 -30.37 -5.14 -10.50
CA GLU A 28 -31.18 -6.36 -10.46
C GLU A 28 -30.29 -7.60 -10.23
N VAL A 29 -30.60 -8.40 -9.21
CA VAL A 29 -29.83 -9.60 -8.84
C VAL A 29 -29.72 -10.54 -10.04
N PRO A 30 -28.51 -10.76 -10.61
CA PRO A 30 -28.32 -11.69 -11.70
C PRO A 30 -28.66 -13.11 -11.23
N THR A 31 -29.42 -13.86 -12.03
CA THR A 31 -29.72 -15.27 -11.74
C THR A 31 -28.44 -16.09 -11.63
N GLU A 32 -28.37 -17.00 -10.66
CA GLU A 32 -27.21 -17.84 -10.27
C GLU A 32 -26.54 -18.58 -11.45
N GLU A 33 -27.30 -18.84 -12.52
CA GLU A 33 -26.84 -19.51 -13.74
C GLU A 33 -26.03 -18.60 -14.70
N SER A 34 -25.94 -17.28 -14.43
CA SER A 34 -25.25 -16.30 -15.28
C SER A 34 -23.91 -15.78 -14.72
N LEU A 35 -23.50 -16.23 -13.54
CA LEU A 35 -22.29 -15.77 -12.84
C LEU A 35 -21.13 -16.76 -12.97
N GLU A 36 -20.89 -17.31 -14.16
CA GLU A 36 -19.52 -17.70 -14.50
C GLU A 36 -18.69 -16.43 -14.62
N ILE A 37 -18.29 -15.86 -13.47
CA ILE A 37 -17.36 -14.74 -13.40
C ILE A 37 -16.12 -15.23 -14.15
N PRO A 38 -15.80 -14.67 -15.33
CA PRO A 38 -14.66 -15.10 -16.11
C PRO A 38 -13.46 -15.02 -15.19
N ARG A 39 -12.72 -16.14 -15.05
CA ARG A 39 -11.49 -16.14 -14.26
C ARG A 39 -10.58 -15.09 -14.88
N ARG A 40 -10.51 -13.90 -14.26
CA ARG A 40 -9.62 -12.83 -14.72
C ARG A 40 -8.21 -13.42 -14.71
N HIS A 41 -7.60 -13.45 -15.89
CA HIS A 41 -6.22 -13.87 -16.02
C HIS A 41 -5.34 -12.90 -15.23
N VAL A 42 -4.47 -13.43 -14.38
CA VAL A 42 -3.43 -12.64 -13.71
C VAL A 42 -2.50 -12.10 -14.79
N ASP A 43 -2.25 -10.79 -14.76
CA ASP A 43 -1.30 -10.14 -15.68
C ASP A 43 0.06 -10.87 -15.64
N PRO A 44 0.67 -11.22 -16.79
CA PRO A 44 1.92 -11.98 -16.83
C PRO A 44 3.05 -11.34 -16.01
N GLU A 45 3.16 -10.01 -16.05
CA GLU A 45 4.18 -9.25 -15.31
C GLU A 45 3.94 -9.33 -13.79
N VAL A 46 2.67 -9.25 -13.35
CA VAL A 46 2.30 -9.42 -11.94
C VAL A 46 2.64 -10.84 -11.49
N ARG A 47 2.34 -11.86 -12.30
CA ARG A 47 2.68 -13.24 -11.98
C ARG A 47 4.19 -13.44 -11.84
N LEU A 48 5.00 -12.91 -12.76
CA LEU A 48 6.47 -12.99 -12.68
C LEU A 48 7.00 -12.36 -11.38
N ALA A 49 6.46 -11.21 -10.99
CA ALA A 49 6.83 -10.53 -9.75
C ALA A 49 6.43 -11.31 -8.50
N LEU A 50 5.24 -11.92 -8.47
CA LEU A 50 4.81 -12.77 -7.36
C LEU A 50 5.68 -14.03 -7.25
N ASP A 51 6.07 -14.62 -8.37
CA ASP A 51 7.01 -15.74 -8.38
C ASP A 51 8.40 -15.32 -7.90
N TRP A 52 8.84 -14.11 -8.23
CA TRP A 52 10.05 -13.52 -7.69
C TRP A 52 9.96 -13.35 -6.17
N LEU A 53 8.92 -12.69 -5.64
CA LEU A 53 8.69 -12.52 -4.20
C LEU A 53 8.64 -13.85 -3.45
N ARG A 54 8.01 -14.86 -4.04
CA ARG A 54 7.91 -16.20 -3.44
C ARG A 54 9.27 -16.86 -3.24
N ARG A 55 10.20 -16.69 -4.19
CA ARG A 55 11.58 -17.21 -4.08
C ARG A 55 12.41 -16.46 -3.04
N HIS A 56 12.04 -15.22 -2.74
CA HIS A 56 12.74 -14.34 -1.80
C HIS A 56 12.06 -14.28 -0.42
N GLN A 57 10.98 -15.02 -0.20
CA GLN A 57 10.36 -15.15 1.12
C GLN A 57 11.22 -16.08 1.99
N ARG A 58 11.63 -15.58 3.16
CA ARG A 58 12.41 -16.31 4.15
C ARG A 58 11.62 -17.49 4.74
N PRO A 59 12.30 -18.49 5.35
CA PRO A 59 11.63 -19.62 5.99
C PRO A 59 10.61 -19.24 7.07
N ASP A 60 10.83 -18.12 7.77
CA ASP A 60 9.91 -17.58 8.77
C ASP A 60 8.66 -16.91 8.18
N GLY A 61 8.60 -16.77 6.85
CA GLY A 61 7.51 -16.15 6.09
C GLY A 61 7.73 -14.67 5.78
N LEU A 62 8.80 -14.05 6.27
CA LEU A 62 9.05 -12.62 6.12
C LEU A 62 9.96 -12.33 4.92
N TRP A 63 10.09 -11.04 4.60
CA TRP A 63 11.02 -10.48 3.64
C TRP A 63 11.92 -9.46 4.34
N SER A 64 13.19 -9.42 3.96
CA SER A 64 14.18 -8.49 4.49
C SER A 64 15.16 -8.09 3.40
N THR A 65 15.76 -6.91 3.53
CA THR A 65 16.87 -6.43 2.70
C THR A 65 18.24 -6.77 3.28
N SER A 66 18.29 -7.19 4.56
CA SER A 66 19.54 -7.41 5.31
C SER A 66 20.15 -8.79 5.17
N GLU A 67 19.43 -9.77 4.61
CA GLU A 67 19.93 -11.14 4.46
C GLU A 67 20.35 -11.41 3.02
N GLU A 68 21.51 -12.07 2.86
CA GLU A 68 22.02 -12.57 1.58
C GLU A 68 20.88 -13.22 0.82
N ALA A 69 20.61 -12.69 -0.37
CA ALA A 69 19.47 -13.11 -1.15
C ALA A 69 19.40 -14.64 -1.25
N LEU A 70 18.24 -15.21 -0.89
CA LEU A 70 17.94 -16.66 -1.05
C LEU A 70 18.13 -17.15 -2.49
N CYS A 71 18.28 -16.20 -3.40
CA CYS A 71 18.46 -16.33 -4.82
C CYS A 71 19.87 -16.82 -5.24
N GLY A 72 20.85 -16.87 -4.33
CA GLY A 72 22.19 -17.42 -4.57
C GLY A 72 23.10 -16.61 -5.51
N ASP A 73 22.54 -15.61 -6.21
CA ASP A 73 23.24 -14.71 -7.12
C ASP A 73 23.40 -13.32 -6.50
N ALA A 74 24.58 -12.70 -6.71
CA ALA A 74 24.91 -11.38 -6.19
C ALA A 74 23.93 -10.28 -6.63
N MET A 75 23.28 -10.43 -7.79
CA MET A 75 22.37 -9.41 -8.36
C MET A 75 21.14 -9.10 -7.49
N CYS A 76 20.74 -10.01 -6.59
CA CYS A 76 19.56 -9.79 -5.74
C CYS A 76 19.89 -9.07 -4.41
N ALA A 77 21.18 -8.83 -4.12
CA ALA A 77 21.65 -8.28 -2.85
C ALA A 77 22.13 -6.82 -2.93
N PHE A 78 21.92 -6.15 -4.07
CA PHE A 78 22.32 -4.76 -4.25
C PHE A 78 21.23 -3.78 -3.81
N GLY A 79 21.65 -2.61 -3.35
CA GLY A 79 20.77 -1.54 -2.86
C GLY A 79 20.72 -1.50 -1.33
N THR A 80 20.42 -0.34 -0.79
CA THR A 80 20.09 -0.19 0.63
C THR A 80 18.57 -0.02 0.72
N SER A 81 17.99 -0.55 1.80
CA SER A 81 16.67 -0.13 2.20
C SER A 81 16.76 0.32 3.64
N GLN A 82 16.17 1.47 3.92
CA GLN A 82 16.05 1.97 5.30
C GLN A 82 14.89 1.29 6.04
N ARG A 83 14.10 0.46 5.36
CA ARG A 83 12.92 -0.19 5.91
C ARG A 83 13.29 -1.34 6.83
N SER A 84 12.48 -1.50 7.87
CA SER A 84 12.53 -2.70 8.67
C SER A 84 12.02 -3.91 7.88
N ALA A 85 12.48 -5.10 8.27
CA ALA A 85 11.94 -6.35 7.73
C ALA A 85 10.44 -6.49 8.02
N LEU A 86 9.95 -5.95 9.14
CA LEU A 86 8.54 -5.97 9.52
C LEU A 86 7.71 -5.19 8.49
N GLU A 87 8.13 -3.96 8.23
CA GLU A 87 7.47 -3.08 7.29
C GLU A 87 7.47 -3.67 5.87
N LEU A 88 8.64 -4.04 5.35
CA LEU A 88 8.74 -4.57 4.00
C LEU A 88 7.93 -5.85 3.81
N SER A 89 7.86 -6.69 4.84
CA SER A 89 7.03 -7.89 4.83
C SER A 89 5.55 -7.58 4.81
N ALA A 90 5.12 -6.57 5.57
CA ALA A 90 3.74 -6.14 5.58
C ALA A 90 3.31 -5.62 4.21
N LEU A 91 4.14 -4.78 3.60
CA LEU A 91 3.89 -4.21 2.27
C LEU A 91 3.88 -5.27 1.18
N ALA A 92 4.81 -6.22 1.21
CA ALA A 92 4.79 -7.37 0.31
C ALA A 92 3.51 -8.20 0.48
N THR A 93 3.08 -8.43 1.72
CA THR A 93 1.83 -9.15 2.03
C THR A 93 0.63 -8.43 1.43
N LEU A 94 0.51 -7.12 1.62
CA LEU A 94 -0.56 -6.28 1.08
C LEU A 94 -0.55 -6.23 -0.45
N ALA A 95 0.64 -6.13 -1.04
CA ALA A 95 0.80 -6.25 -2.48
C ALA A 95 0.24 -7.59 -2.95
N ILE A 96 0.51 -8.72 -2.30
CA ILE A 96 -0.04 -10.02 -2.74
C ILE A 96 -1.56 -10.10 -2.49
N LEU A 97 -2.02 -9.63 -1.33
CA LEU A 97 -3.43 -9.64 -0.94
C LEU A 97 -4.32 -8.81 -1.86
N SER A 98 -3.82 -7.73 -2.44
CA SER A 98 -4.58 -6.87 -3.36
C SER A 98 -4.86 -7.48 -4.73
N ASP A 99 -4.34 -8.67 -5.06
CA ASP A 99 -4.54 -9.28 -6.39
C ASP A 99 -5.37 -10.56 -6.38
N HIS A 100 -6.07 -10.79 -7.49
CA HIS A 100 -6.89 -11.98 -7.69
C HIS A 100 -6.07 -13.27 -7.65
N SER A 101 -4.76 -13.21 -7.94
CA SER A 101 -3.84 -14.34 -7.79
C SER A 101 -3.75 -14.88 -6.36
N ARG A 102 -4.19 -14.13 -5.33
CA ARG A 102 -4.26 -14.62 -3.94
C ARG A 102 -5.07 -15.91 -3.80
N ARG A 103 -6.00 -16.17 -4.74
CA ARG A 103 -6.79 -17.40 -4.80
C ARG A 103 -6.00 -18.60 -5.34
N GLU A 104 -4.89 -18.37 -6.03
CA GLU A 104 -4.01 -19.44 -6.47
C GLU A 104 -3.24 -20.03 -5.28
N VAL A 105 -3.24 -21.37 -5.20
CA VAL A 105 -2.63 -22.14 -4.09
C VAL A 105 -1.20 -21.69 -3.72
N PRO A 106 -0.25 -21.46 -4.65
CA PRO A 106 1.11 -21.07 -4.26
C PRO A 106 1.14 -19.73 -3.53
N TYR A 107 0.37 -18.74 -3.98
CA TYR A 107 0.38 -17.39 -3.38
C TYR A 107 -0.41 -17.32 -2.09
N ARG A 108 -1.50 -18.09 -1.95
CA ARG A 108 -2.22 -18.24 -0.68
C ARG A 108 -1.32 -18.76 0.44
N ARG A 109 -0.47 -19.77 0.16
CA ARG A 109 0.50 -20.29 1.14
C ARG A 109 1.55 -19.25 1.50
N MET A 110 2.04 -18.49 0.52
CA MET A 110 3.00 -17.40 0.73
C MET A 110 2.43 -16.34 1.68
N VAL A 111 1.22 -15.84 1.40
CA VAL A 111 0.53 -14.87 2.26
C VAL A 111 0.33 -15.42 3.67
N ARG A 112 -0.20 -16.65 3.80
CA ARG A 112 -0.43 -17.25 5.12
C ARG A 112 0.85 -17.33 5.97
N ARG A 113 1.99 -17.69 5.37
CA ARG A 113 3.27 -17.69 6.09
C ARG A 113 3.67 -16.28 6.52
N ALA A 114 3.52 -15.31 5.64
CA ALA A 114 3.83 -13.91 5.94
C ALA A 114 2.97 -13.38 7.08
N SER A 115 1.65 -13.56 7.02
CA SER A 115 0.72 -13.15 8.08
C SER A 115 1.07 -13.80 9.42
N LEU A 116 1.40 -15.09 9.46
CA LEU A 116 1.85 -15.72 10.70
C LEU A 116 3.19 -15.17 11.21
N GLY A 117 4.11 -14.83 10.29
CA GLY A 117 5.37 -14.16 10.63
C GLY A 117 5.16 -12.77 11.22
N LEU A 118 4.32 -11.95 10.58
CA LEU A 118 3.97 -10.60 11.02
C LEU A 118 3.33 -10.63 12.42
N LEU A 119 2.36 -11.52 12.63
CA LEU A 119 1.71 -11.67 13.92
C LEU A 119 2.70 -12.02 15.03
N ARG A 120 3.64 -12.95 14.78
CA ARG A 120 4.68 -13.29 15.76
C ARG A 120 5.58 -12.10 16.09
N GLN A 121 5.95 -11.29 15.10
CA GLN A 121 6.75 -10.08 15.33
C GLN A 121 6.00 -9.08 16.22
N LEU A 122 4.72 -8.80 15.89
CA LEU A 122 3.88 -7.90 16.68
C LEU A 122 3.63 -8.39 18.11
N GLU A 123 3.49 -9.70 18.31
CA GLU A 123 3.32 -10.29 19.65
C GLU A 123 4.61 -10.27 20.49
N THR A 124 5.78 -10.33 19.83
CA THR A 124 7.08 -10.29 20.50
C THR A 124 7.47 -8.86 20.88
N ASP A 125 7.00 -7.87 20.13
CA ASP A 125 7.19 -6.44 20.42
C ASP A 125 5.84 -5.71 20.58
N PRO A 126 5.13 -5.91 21.72
CA PRO A 126 3.82 -5.30 21.96
C PRO A 126 3.90 -3.81 22.34
N ALA A 127 5.10 -3.21 22.39
CA ALA A 127 5.31 -1.77 22.56
C ALA A 127 5.90 -1.12 21.29
N PRO A 128 5.26 -1.26 20.11
CA PRO A 128 5.83 -0.81 18.83
C PRO A 128 6.26 0.65 18.78
N PHE A 129 5.53 1.47 19.53
CA PHE A 129 5.50 2.91 19.36
C PHE A 129 6.58 3.63 20.16
N GLU A 130 7.30 2.90 21.01
CA GLU A 130 8.42 3.42 21.79
C GLU A 130 9.76 3.25 21.04
N ARG A 131 9.85 2.34 20.06
CA ARG A 131 11.12 1.93 19.43
C ARG A 131 11.36 2.43 18.00
N GLY A 132 10.53 3.35 17.52
CA GLY A 132 10.81 4.13 16.30
C GLY A 132 10.39 3.51 14.96
N ASP A 133 9.90 2.27 14.91
CA ASP A 133 9.33 1.68 13.68
C ASP A 133 7.79 1.61 13.74
N ARG A 134 7.15 2.76 13.93
CA ARG A 134 5.69 2.83 14.07
C ARG A 134 4.96 2.45 12.78
N ALA A 135 5.48 2.92 11.64
CA ALA A 135 4.90 2.65 10.33
C ALA A 135 4.88 1.15 10.00
N GLY A 136 5.98 0.43 10.24
CA GLY A 136 6.04 -1.02 10.02
C GLY A 136 4.98 -1.79 10.79
N HIS A 137 4.68 -1.38 12.02
CA HIS A 137 3.65 -2.02 12.84
C HIS A 137 2.23 -1.72 12.36
N PHE A 138 1.96 -0.48 11.95
CA PHE A 138 0.67 -0.15 11.33
C PHE A 138 0.44 -0.96 10.06
N PHE A 139 1.44 -1.04 9.18
CA PHE A 139 1.34 -1.84 7.96
C PHE A 139 1.16 -3.32 8.25
N ALA A 140 1.87 -3.85 9.25
CA ALA A 140 1.72 -5.24 9.65
C ALA A 140 0.30 -5.54 10.14
N LEU A 141 -0.28 -4.67 10.98
CA LEU A 141 -1.67 -4.82 11.42
C LEU A 141 -2.67 -4.71 10.28
N LEU A 142 -2.46 -3.77 9.36
CA LEU A 142 -3.26 -3.63 8.16
C LEU A 142 -3.22 -4.90 7.31
N ALA A 143 -2.03 -5.45 7.04
CA ALA A 143 -1.87 -6.72 6.32
C ALA A 143 -2.58 -7.89 7.03
N LEU A 144 -2.58 -7.92 8.36
CA LEU A 144 -3.23 -8.96 9.15
C LEU A 144 -4.75 -8.82 9.17
N LEU A 145 -5.26 -7.60 9.25
CA LEU A 145 -6.71 -7.32 9.17
C LEU A 145 -7.25 -7.75 7.81
N GLU A 146 -6.55 -7.40 6.73
CA GLU A 146 -6.87 -7.82 5.37
C GLU A 146 -6.88 -9.33 5.20
N PHE A 147 -5.83 -9.99 5.70
CA PHE A 147 -5.77 -11.44 5.70
C PHE A 147 -6.92 -12.06 6.52
N ALA A 148 -7.29 -11.44 7.64
CA ALA A 148 -8.38 -11.90 8.50
C ALA A 148 -9.77 -11.73 7.86
N GLU A 149 -9.95 -10.77 6.96
CA GLU A 149 -11.15 -10.63 6.13
C GLU A 149 -11.27 -11.82 5.18
N LEU A 150 -10.21 -12.08 4.43
CA LEU A 150 -10.21 -13.04 3.34
C LEU A 150 -10.30 -14.49 3.78
N GLU A 151 -9.60 -14.84 4.87
CA GLU A 151 -9.55 -16.22 5.37
C GLU A 151 -10.58 -16.48 6.49
N ASN A 152 -11.30 -15.44 6.91
CA ASN A 152 -12.20 -15.42 8.06
C ASN A 152 -11.70 -16.19 9.31
N PRO A 153 -10.43 -16.04 9.76
CA PRO A 153 -9.95 -16.76 10.92
C PRO A 153 -10.40 -15.99 12.18
N THR A 154 -11.47 -16.45 12.83
CA THR A 154 -11.93 -15.90 14.13
C THR A 154 -10.77 -15.78 15.12
N GLU A 155 -9.91 -16.81 15.19
CA GLU A 155 -8.71 -16.84 16.04
C GLU A 155 -7.74 -15.67 15.75
N LEU A 156 -7.57 -15.30 14.49
CA LEU A 156 -6.70 -14.17 14.13
C LEU A 156 -7.29 -12.86 14.63
N ARG A 157 -8.60 -12.65 14.46
CA ARG A 157 -9.27 -11.43 14.95
C ARG A 157 -9.15 -11.30 16.46
N GLU A 158 -9.33 -12.38 17.20
CA GLU A 158 -9.17 -12.41 18.66
C GLU A 158 -7.74 -12.06 19.09
N ARG A 159 -6.73 -12.52 18.34
CA ARG A 159 -5.31 -12.20 18.61
C ARG A 159 -4.93 -10.78 18.22
N LEU A 160 -5.59 -10.20 17.21
CA LEU A 160 -5.37 -8.81 16.83
C LEU A 160 -5.95 -7.83 17.86
N GLU A 161 -7.03 -8.18 18.55
CA GLU A 161 -7.75 -7.25 19.44
C GLU A 161 -6.87 -6.55 20.49
N PRO A 162 -6.00 -7.25 21.25
CA PRO A 162 -5.14 -6.59 22.23
C PRO A 162 -4.13 -5.63 21.57
N LEU A 163 -3.69 -5.94 20.35
CA LEU A 163 -2.77 -5.09 19.57
C LEU A 163 -3.49 -3.83 19.09
N LEU A 164 -4.72 -3.96 18.57
CA LEU A 164 -5.55 -2.81 18.17
C LEU A 164 -5.80 -1.88 19.36
N ALA A 165 -6.15 -2.45 20.51
CA ALA A 165 -6.39 -1.69 21.73
C ALA A 165 -5.12 -1.00 22.28
N ALA A 166 -3.92 -1.54 22.02
CA ALA A 166 -2.67 -0.89 22.40
C ALA A 166 -2.41 0.37 21.58
N ILE A 167 -2.66 0.32 20.27
CA ILE A 167 -2.53 1.48 19.37
C ILE A 167 -3.47 2.61 19.80
N ASP A 168 -4.73 2.27 20.08
CA ASP A 168 -5.72 3.26 20.50
C ASP A 168 -5.28 4.05 21.72
N ARG A 169 -4.57 3.42 22.66
CA ARG A 169 -4.07 4.09 23.87
C ARG A 169 -2.95 5.08 23.56
N GLN A 170 -2.09 4.77 22.61
CA GLN A 170 -0.91 5.60 22.29
C GLN A 170 -1.23 6.83 21.43
N ARG A 171 -2.41 6.88 20.81
CA ARG A 171 -2.94 8.06 20.09
C ARG A 171 -2.92 9.33 20.94
N VAL A 172 -3.12 9.21 22.25
CA VAL A 172 -3.45 10.35 23.12
C VAL A 172 -2.23 11.23 23.43
N GLU A 173 -1.00 10.78 23.16
CA GLU A 173 0.19 11.36 23.81
C GLU A 173 1.27 11.92 22.86
N THR A 174 1.19 11.75 21.54
CA THR A 174 2.33 12.10 20.66
C THR A 174 1.99 12.88 19.38
N THR A 175 2.89 13.77 18.95
CA THR A 175 2.88 14.32 17.60
C THR A 175 3.27 13.23 16.62
N LEU A 176 2.34 12.84 15.76
CA LEU A 176 2.59 11.87 14.69
C LEU A 176 3.40 12.52 13.58
N THR A 177 4.30 11.77 12.96
CA THR A 177 4.85 12.15 11.65
C THR A 177 3.75 12.10 10.60
N ALA A 178 4.00 12.66 9.41
CA ALA A 178 3.09 12.55 8.28
C ALA A 178 2.73 11.08 7.97
N GLU A 179 3.72 10.21 8.04
CA GLU A 179 3.60 8.79 7.76
C GLU A 179 2.79 8.06 8.84
N GLU A 180 3.06 8.36 10.11
CA GLU A 180 2.32 7.80 11.23
C GLU A 180 0.85 8.25 11.22
N LEU A 181 0.59 9.52 10.86
CA LEU A 181 -0.76 10.05 10.70
C LEU A 181 -1.51 9.31 9.60
N TYR A 182 -0.88 9.08 8.44
CA TYR A 182 -1.47 8.29 7.37
C TYR A 182 -1.81 6.86 7.77
N ALA A 183 -0.83 6.20 8.40
CA ALA A 183 -0.95 4.81 8.79
C ALA A 183 -2.08 4.65 9.83
N TRP A 184 -2.20 5.62 10.75
CA TRP A 184 -3.33 5.76 11.66
C TRP A 184 -4.68 5.96 10.95
N ILE A 185 -4.74 6.89 9.99
CA ILE A 185 -5.96 7.16 9.20
C ILE A 185 -6.43 5.90 8.48
N SER A 186 -5.50 5.23 7.81
CA SER A 186 -5.74 3.98 7.10
C SER A 186 -6.27 2.91 8.04
N PHE A 187 -5.56 2.71 9.17
CA PHE A 187 -5.93 1.78 10.23
C PHE A 187 -7.32 2.04 10.82
N ARG A 188 -7.65 3.30 11.07
CA ARG A 188 -8.97 3.69 11.58
C ARG A 188 -10.05 3.33 10.58
N HIS A 189 -9.89 3.72 9.32
CA HIS A 189 -10.88 3.45 8.28
C HIS A 189 -11.16 1.94 8.17
N LEU A 190 -10.09 1.14 8.14
CA LEU A 190 -10.14 -0.31 8.23
C LEU A 190 -10.95 -0.81 9.42
N ARG A 191 -10.61 -0.37 10.63
CA ARG A 191 -11.31 -0.80 11.83
C ARG A 191 -12.79 -0.44 11.75
N GLU A 192 -13.13 0.73 11.25
CA GLU A 192 -14.52 1.15 11.04
C GLU A 192 -15.23 0.29 9.99
N MET A 193 -14.53 -0.25 8.99
CA MET A 193 -15.09 -1.25 8.07
C MET A 193 -15.35 -2.59 8.78
N PHE A 194 -14.44 -3.05 9.64
CA PHE A 194 -14.62 -4.28 10.44
C PHE A 194 -15.65 -4.12 11.56
N ARG A 195 -15.83 -2.90 12.04
CA ARG A 195 -16.72 -2.54 13.14
C ARG A 195 -17.49 -1.26 12.79
N PRO A 196 -18.49 -1.35 11.89
CA PRO A 196 -19.30 -0.19 11.52
C PRO A 196 -19.96 0.49 12.71
N GLN A 197 -20.28 -0.30 13.76
CA GLN A 197 -20.82 0.18 15.02
C GLN A 197 -19.85 1.04 15.85
N GLU A 198 -18.55 0.94 15.60
CA GLU A 198 -17.51 1.75 16.24
C GLU A 198 -17.14 2.99 15.42
N ARG A 199 -17.80 3.22 14.28
CA ARG A 199 -17.56 4.40 13.44
C ARG A 199 -17.83 5.67 14.24
N ARG A 200 -16.80 6.50 14.38
CA ARG A 200 -16.90 7.81 15.02
C ARG A 200 -16.72 8.90 13.95
N PRO A 201 -17.28 10.10 14.14
CA PRO A 201 -16.90 11.25 13.33
C PRO A 201 -15.39 11.46 13.40
N TRP A 202 -14.80 11.91 12.30
CA TRP A 202 -13.42 12.36 12.30
C TRP A 202 -13.22 13.47 13.32
N ASP A 203 -12.13 13.39 14.08
CA ASP A 203 -11.81 14.43 15.05
C ASP A 203 -11.26 15.64 14.27
N LEU A 204 -11.74 16.84 14.58
CA LEU A 204 -11.24 18.06 13.95
C LEU A 204 -9.73 18.19 14.16
N ASP A 205 -9.21 17.72 15.29
CA ASP A 205 -7.78 17.73 15.59
C ASP A 205 -6.95 16.85 14.64
N GLU A 206 -7.52 15.75 14.13
CA GLU A 206 -6.83 14.87 13.16
C GLU A 206 -6.72 15.55 11.79
N VAL A 207 -7.80 16.20 11.34
CA VAL A 207 -7.81 16.97 10.09
C VAL A 207 -6.86 18.17 10.21
N LEU A 208 -6.88 18.86 11.35
CA LEU A 208 -5.97 19.97 11.62
C LEU A 208 -4.51 19.54 11.74
N ALA A 209 -4.22 18.33 12.21
CA ALA A 209 -2.86 17.78 12.21
C ALA A 209 -2.32 17.62 10.80
N ALA A 210 -3.13 17.09 9.87
CA ALA A 210 -2.77 17.00 8.45
C ALA A 210 -2.55 18.39 7.83
N GLU A 211 -3.38 19.37 8.19
CA GLU A 211 -3.22 20.76 7.73
C GLU A 211 -1.94 21.42 8.24
N ARG A 212 -1.52 21.13 9.48
CA ARG A 212 -0.26 21.65 10.02
C ARG A 212 0.95 21.06 9.30
N LEU A 213 0.89 19.76 8.98
CA LEU A 213 1.93 19.10 8.18
C LEU A 213 2.02 19.71 6.78
N PHE A 214 0.87 19.97 6.15
CA PHE A 214 0.81 20.68 4.87
C PHE A 214 1.46 22.06 4.94
N ALA A 215 1.08 22.87 5.93
CA ALA A 215 1.60 24.23 6.07
C ALA A 215 3.13 24.27 6.28
N ALA A 216 3.72 23.18 6.78
CA ALA A 216 5.17 23.06 6.97
C ALA A 216 5.94 22.79 5.66
N ALA A 217 5.29 22.28 4.62
CA ALA A 217 5.93 21.92 3.35
C ALA A 217 4.92 21.98 2.18
N PRO A 218 4.43 23.19 1.82
CA PRO A 218 3.37 23.35 0.83
C PRO A 218 3.78 22.95 -0.59
N ASP A 219 5.08 22.92 -0.87
CA ASP A 219 5.65 22.58 -2.18
C ASP A 219 6.12 21.12 -2.26
N ASP A 220 5.90 20.32 -1.21
CA ASP A 220 6.23 18.89 -1.22
C ASP A 220 5.07 18.09 -1.81
N PRO A 221 5.22 17.55 -3.03
CA PRO A 221 4.13 16.90 -3.74
C PRO A 221 3.69 15.58 -3.12
N ASP A 222 4.51 14.97 -2.26
CA ASP A 222 4.17 13.72 -1.60
C ASP A 222 3.35 14.00 -0.33
N LEU A 223 3.68 15.07 0.39
CA LEU A 223 2.86 15.58 1.49
C LEU A 223 1.52 16.13 0.99
N LEU A 224 1.50 16.78 -0.18
CA LEU A 224 0.27 17.20 -0.86
C LEU A 224 -0.67 16.00 -1.12
N ALA A 225 -0.14 14.92 -1.70
CA ALA A 225 -0.92 13.71 -1.96
C ALA A 225 -1.44 13.07 -0.66
N LEU A 226 -0.61 13.04 0.39
CA LEU A 226 -1.01 12.53 1.69
C LEU A 226 -2.16 13.34 2.33
N VAL A 227 -2.08 14.67 2.24
CA VAL A 227 -3.13 15.56 2.76
C VAL A 227 -4.42 15.35 1.99
N ALA A 228 -4.35 15.20 0.67
CA ALA A 228 -5.50 14.88 -0.16
C ALA A 228 -6.17 13.58 0.31
N LEU A 229 -5.40 12.49 0.49
CA LEU A 229 -5.93 11.22 0.99
C LEU A 229 -6.55 11.35 2.37
N THR A 230 -5.90 12.08 3.28
CA THR A 230 -6.44 12.32 4.63
C THR A 230 -7.81 12.98 4.59
N ARG A 231 -7.98 14.01 3.77
CA ARG A 231 -9.25 14.73 3.62
C ARG A 231 -10.32 13.85 2.97
N ILE A 232 -9.94 13.08 1.94
CA ILE A 232 -10.84 12.12 1.30
C ILE A 232 -11.35 11.10 2.33
N PHE A 233 -10.47 10.54 3.16
CA PHE A 233 -10.87 9.60 4.21
C PHE A 233 -11.67 10.24 5.34
N ALA A 234 -11.46 11.54 5.59
CA ALA A 234 -12.31 12.36 6.45
C ALA A 234 -13.74 12.55 5.91
N GLY A 235 -14.02 12.07 4.69
CA GLY A 235 -15.33 12.15 4.04
C GLY A 235 -15.48 13.36 3.13
N GLU A 236 -14.41 14.11 2.86
CA GLU A 236 -14.45 15.15 1.85
C GLU A 236 -14.45 14.55 0.44
N SER A 237 -15.09 15.25 -0.49
CA SER A 237 -15.07 14.93 -1.91
C SER A 237 -14.61 16.14 -2.71
N PRO A 238 -14.12 15.97 -3.96
CA PRO A 238 -13.81 17.09 -4.83
C PRO A 238 -14.99 18.06 -5.00
N ARG A 239 -16.21 17.51 -5.09
CA ARG A 239 -17.45 18.30 -5.23
C ARG A 239 -17.74 19.19 -4.02
N SER A 240 -17.29 18.79 -2.84
CA SER A 240 -17.54 19.49 -1.58
C SER A 240 -16.33 20.30 -1.09
N SER A 241 -15.20 20.25 -1.79
CA SER A 241 -13.93 20.81 -1.34
C SER A 241 -13.13 21.35 -2.53
N PRO A 242 -13.22 22.67 -2.83
CA PRO A 242 -12.44 23.32 -3.88
C PRO A 242 -10.93 23.10 -3.73
N ARG A 243 -10.48 22.83 -2.50
CA ARG A 243 -9.08 22.50 -2.22
C ARG A 243 -8.71 21.10 -2.70
N LEU A 244 -9.57 20.09 -2.49
CA LEU A 244 -9.35 18.77 -3.06
C LEU A 244 -9.40 18.79 -4.58
N GLU A 245 -10.24 19.64 -5.18
CA GLU A 245 -10.26 19.86 -6.62
C GLU A 245 -8.95 20.48 -7.13
N ALA A 246 -8.44 21.53 -6.47
CA ALA A 246 -7.14 22.10 -6.82
C ALA A 246 -5.98 21.10 -6.66
N LEU A 247 -6.00 20.28 -5.61
CA LEU A 247 -5.04 19.20 -5.40
C LEU A 247 -5.16 18.12 -6.48
N ALA A 248 -6.38 17.80 -6.92
CA ALA A 248 -6.64 16.86 -8.00
C ALA A 248 -6.01 17.35 -9.30
N ASP A 249 -6.19 18.62 -9.63
CA ASP A 249 -5.61 19.24 -10.82
C ASP A 249 -4.08 19.23 -10.74
N GLU A 250 -3.51 19.59 -9.59
CA GLU A 250 -2.05 19.60 -9.39
C GLU A 250 -1.43 18.20 -9.52
N ILE A 251 -2.11 17.16 -9.04
CA ILE A 251 -1.67 15.76 -9.11
C ILE A 251 -1.90 15.16 -10.50
N GLY A 252 -2.98 15.56 -11.17
CA GLY A 252 -3.43 15.04 -12.47
C GLY A 252 -2.79 15.70 -13.70
N ASP A 253 -2.25 16.92 -13.57
CA ASP A 253 -1.61 17.66 -14.66
C ASP A 253 -0.30 17.00 -15.14
N GLU A 254 0.23 17.45 -16.30
CA GLU A 254 1.48 16.99 -16.96
C GLU A 254 2.73 17.05 -16.05
N ARG A 255 2.60 17.63 -14.86
CA ARG A 255 3.57 17.62 -13.76
C ARG A 255 3.64 16.29 -13.02
N CYS A 256 2.77 15.32 -13.34
CA CYS A 256 2.93 13.97 -12.84
C CYS A 256 4.30 13.44 -13.33
N PRO A 257 5.31 13.32 -12.45
CA PRO A 257 6.69 13.34 -12.90
C PRO A 257 7.02 12.08 -13.68
N ARG A 258 7.09 12.03 -15.01
CA ARG A 258 7.20 10.73 -15.73
C ARG A 258 8.33 9.85 -15.17
N LEU A 259 8.22 8.52 -15.26
CA LEU A 259 9.26 7.62 -14.72
C LEU A 259 10.61 7.87 -15.40
N GLU A 260 10.60 8.53 -16.56
CA GLU A 260 11.74 8.96 -17.35
C GLU A 260 12.21 10.39 -17.06
N GLN A 261 11.60 11.12 -16.11
CA GLN A 261 12.08 12.45 -15.70
C GLN A 261 13.43 12.34 -14.95
N ASP A 262 14.18 13.44 -14.93
CA ASP A 262 15.47 13.53 -14.25
C ASP A 262 15.45 14.63 -13.16
N PRO A 263 15.50 14.27 -11.86
CA PRO A 263 15.44 12.89 -11.34
C PRO A 263 14.02 12.31 -11.47
N PRO A 264 13.88 10.97 -11.63
CA PRO A 264 12.59 10.32 -11.67
C PRO A 264 11.94 10.41 -10.29
N PRO A 265 10.60 10.43 -10.21
CA PRO A 265 9.96 10.36 -8.92
C PRO A 265 10.27 9.02 -8.27
N THR A 266 10.24 9.00 -6.95
CA THR A 266 10.30 7.76 -6.21
C THR A 266 9.04 6.93 -6.49
N LEU A 267 9.16 5.60 -6.42
CA LEU A 267 7.99 4.73 -6.63
C LEU A 267 6.91 4.95 -5.55
N GLY A 268 7.31 5.35 -4.33
CA GLY A 268 6.35 5.75 -3.30
C GLY A 268 5.58 7.00 -3.67
N ALA A 269 6.28 8.04 -4.14
CA ALA A 269 5.65 9.26 -4.66
C ALA A 269 4.67 8.96 -5.80
N ALA A 270 5.10 8.09 -6.73
CA ALA A 270 4.28 7.68 -7.86
C ALA A 270 3.00 6.98 -7.39
N LEU A 271 3.12 6.05 -6.44
CA LEU A 271 1.97 5.36 -5.85
C LEU A 271 1.03 6.33 -5.14
N LEU A 272 1.56 7.20 -4.28
CA LEU A 272 0.80 8.23 -3.54
C LEU A 272 -0.15 9.02 -4.43
N ARG A 273 0.40 9.51 -5.53
CA ARG A 273 -0.35 10.28 -6.51
C ARG A 273 -1.34 9.43 -7.28
N GLY A 274 -0.98 8.16 -7.53
CA GLY A 274 -1.90 7.18 -8.10
C GLY A 274 -3.11 6.94 -7.23
N GLU A 275 -2.93 6.84 -5.92
CA GLU A 275 -4.04 6.71 -4.97
C GLU A 275 -4.94 7.92 -4.99
N VAL A 276 -4.38 9.12 -4.90
CA VAL A 276 -5.18 10.34 -4.96
C VAL A 276 -5.95 10.38 -6.27
N ALA A 277 -5.28 10.18 -7.41
CA ALA A 277 -5.93 10.14 -8.70
C ALA A 277 -7.04 9.07 -8.76
N PHE A 278 -6.82 7.89 -8.19
CA PHE A 278 -7.82 6.83 -8.10
C PHE A 278 -9.04 7.23 -7.28
N GLN A 279 -8.85 7.77 -6.07
CA GLN A 279 -9.94 8.21 -5.19
C GLN A 279 -10.76 9.34 -5.79
N LEU A 280 -10.11 10.24 -6.54
CA LEU A 280 -10.76 11.34 -7.25
C LEU A 280 -11.48 10.87 -8.52
N GLY A 281 -11.00 9.77 -9.11
CA GLY A 281 -11.53 9.16 -10.32
C GLY A 281 -11.34 10.02 -11.58
N GLY A 282 -12.19 9.77 -12.58
CA GLY A 282 -12.27 10.60 -13.79
C GLY A 282 -11.05 10.53 -14.73
N PRO A 283 -10.90 11.53 -15.62
CA PRO A 283 -9.84 11.55 -16.63
C PRO A 283 -8.41 11.57 -16.06
N ALA A 284 -8.21 12.22 -14.91
CA ALA A 284 -6.91 12.31 -14.23
C ALA A 284 -6.35 10.94 -13.88
N PHE A 285 -7.19 10.05 -13.35
CA PHE A 285 -6.81 8.67 -13.07
C PHE A 285 -6.37 7.90 -14.33
N GLY A 286 -7.15 8.00 -15.40
CA GLY A 286 -6.82 7.36 -16.67
C GLY A 286 -5.50 7.89 -17.28
N ALA A 287 -5.23 9.19 -17.13
CA ALA A 287 -3.97 9.79 -17.55
C ALA A 287 -2.79 9.28 -16.73
N TRP A 288 -2.92 9.27 -15.40
CA TRP A 288 -1.92 8.71 -14.49
C TRP A 288 -1.60 7.25 -14.81
N GLN A 289 -2.64 6.40 -14.98
CA GLN A 289 -2.43 4.98 -15.28
C GLN A 289 -1.62 4.77 -16.57
N ARG A 290 -1.97 5.47 -17.65
CA ARG A 290 -1.26 5.37 -18.93
C ARG A 290 0.19 5.82 -18.82
N ALA A 291 0.44 6.91 -18.08
CA ALA A 291 1.77 7.47 -17.90
C ALA A 291 2.69 6.58 -17.05
N ARG A 292 2.15 5.67 -16.23
CA ARG A 292 2.94 4.88 -15.26
C ARG A 292 3.03 3.41 -15.58
N GLN A 293 1.91 2.79 -15.93
CA GLN A 293 1.87 1.33 -15.97
C GLN A 293 2.65 0.77 -17.15
N LEU A 294 2.67 1.45 -18.29
CA LEU A 294 3.41 0.99 -19.45
C LEU A 294 4.93 1.05 -19.22
N PRO A 295 5.54 2.21 -18.86
CA PRO A 295 6.97 2.25 -18.57
C PRO A 295 7.37 1.32 -17.43
N LEU A 296 6.51 1.20 -16.40
CA LEU A 296 6.75 0.27 -15.30
C LEU A 296 6.81 -1.17 -15.82
N ARG A 297 5.88 -1.62 -16.65
CA ARG A 297 5.92 -2.98 -17.25
C ARG A 297 7.16 -3.19 -18.11
N GLU A 298 7.51 -2.22 -18.93
CA GLU A 298 8.68 -2.29 -19.82
C GLU A 298 10.00 -2.34 -19.06
N SER A 299 10.05 -1.78 -17.84
CA SER A 299 11.21 -1.81 -16.95
C SER A 299 11.37 -3.08 -16.11
N GLN A 300 10.45 -4.06 -16.20
CA GLN A 300 10.54 -5.29 -15.43
C GLN A 300 11.72 -6.15 -15.92
N THR A 301 12.55 -6.64 -14.99
CA THR A 301 13.64 -7.55 -15.32
C THR A 301 13.07 -8.89 -15.80
N LEU A 302 13.46 -9.35 -17.00
CA LEU A 302 12.94 -10.59 -17.60
C LEU A 302 13.92 -11.78 -17.52
N GLU A 303 15.14 -11.55 -17.07
CA GLU A 303 16.23 -12.52 -17.14
C GLU A 303 16.92 -12.75 -15.79
N GLY A 304 17.66 -13.86 -15.71
CA GLY A 304 18.45 -14.22 -14.54
C GLY A 304 17.63 -14.32 -13.25
N CYS A 305 18.29 -14.09 -12.13
CA CYS A 305 17.63 -14.22 -10.84
C CYS A 305 16.64 -13.10 -10.52
N GLY A 306 16.89 -11.91 -11.10
CA GLY A 306 16.01 -10.75 -11.07
C GLY A 306 14.73 -10.91 -11.89
N ARG A 307 14.53 -12.01 -12.62
CA ARG A 307 13.32 -12.21 -13.42
C ARG A 307 12.04 -12.02 -12.60
N GLY A 308 11.25 -11.02 -12.98
CA GLY A 308 10.02 -10.59 -12.33
C GLY A 308 10.16 -9.39 -11.40
N ALA A 309 11.38 -9.00 -11.03
CA ALA A 309 11.63 -7.85 -10.17
C ALA A 309 11.71 -6.54 -10.95
N TRP A 310 11.64 -5.44 -10.21
CA TRP A 310 11.99 -4.10 -10.68
C TRP A 310 13.28 -3.64 -10.02
N MET A 311 14.25 -3.27 -10.85
CA MET A 311 15.54 -2.72 -10.42
C MET A 311 15.57 -1.21 -10.68
N LEU A 312 14.52 -0.51 -10.25
CA LEU A 312 14.37 0.91 -10.50
C LEU A 312 15.28 1.68 -9.53
N GLY A 313 16.21 2.46 -10.10
CA GLY A 313 16.99 3.45 -9.37
C GLY A 313 16.19 4.74 -9.21
N LEU A 314 16.34 5.40 -8.06
CA LEU A 314 15.98 6.81 -7.92
C LEU A 314 17.12 7.56 -8.61
N GLY A 315 16.84 8.26 -9.70
CA GLY A 315 17.89 8.92 -10.49
C GLY A 315 18.78 9.83 -9.64
N SER A 316 20.01 9.97 -10.11
CA SER A 316 21.25 10.34 -9.40
C SER A 316 21.99 9.15 -8.77
N ASP A 317 23.32 9.20 -8.87
CA ASP A 317 24.25 8.05 -8.81
C ASP A 317 24.35 7.26 -7.47
N GLU A 318 23.53 7.51 -6.44
CA GLU A 318 23.83 6.99 -5.08
C GLU A 318 22.72 6.30 -4.27
N GLU A 319 21.43 6.31 -4.67
CA GLU A 319 20.37 5.66 -3.87
C GLU A 319 19.44 4.75 -4.69
N PHE A 320 19.95 3.57 -5.05
CA PHE A 320 19.10 2.50 -5.58
C PHE A 320 18.22 1.93 -4.47
N LEU A 321 16.90 2.01 -4.67
CA LEU A 321 15.95 1.22 -3.89
C LEU A 321 16.31 -0.26 -4.02
N HIS A 322 16.27 -0.96 -2.90
CA HIS A 322 16.46 -2.40 -2.90
C HIS A 322 15.44 -3.08 -3.83
N PRO A 323 15.81 -4.06 -4.68
CA PRO A 323 14.92 -4.67 -5.66
C PRO A 323 13.62 -5.22 -5.08
N LEU A 324 13.68 -5.74 -3.85
CA LEU A 324 12.52 -6.18 -3.09
C LEU A 324 11.52 -5.05 -2.86
N GLU A 325 12.00 -3.90 -2.40
CA GLU A 325 11.19 -2.72 -2.16
C GLU A 325 10.58 -2.21 -3.47
N SER A 326 11.40 -1.98 -4.50
CA SER A 326 10.94 -1.55 -5.82
C SER A 326 9.90 -2.50 -6.42
N THR A 327 10.06 -3.81 -6.23
CA THR A 327 9.11 -4.82 -6.72
C THR A 327 7.77 -4.76 -5.99
N VAL A 328 7.78 -4.55 -4.68
CA VAL A 328 6.56 -4.36 -3.89
C VAL A 328 5.83 -3.09 -4.32
N PHE A 329 6.53 -1.97 -4.48
CA PHE A 329 5.95 -0.74 -4.99
C PHE A 329 5.36 -0.90 -6.39
N ALA A 330 6.10 -1.53 -7.31
CA ALA A 330 5.64 -1.74 -8.66
C ALA A 330 4.37 -2.59 -8.70
N LEU A 331 4.31 -3.66 -7.90
CA LEU A 331 3.11 -4.48 -7.76
C LEU A 331 1.90 -3.66 -7.28
N LEU A 332 2.11 -2.75 -6.33
CA LEU A 332 1.04 -1.90 -5.80
C LEU A 332 0.58 -0.89 -6.85
N ILE A 333 1.51 -0.21 -7.55
CA ILE A 333 1.20 0.71 -8.67
C ILE A 333 0.42 0.00 -9.79
N LEU A 334 0.83 -1.20 -10.18
CA LEU A 334 0.14 -1.99 -11.21
C LEU A 334 -1.26 -2.43 -10.76
N LYS A 335 -1.52 -2.46 -9.45
CA LYS A 335 -2.79 -2.85 -8.83
C LYS A 335 -3.72 -1.72 -8.50
N VAL A 336 -3.31 -0.46 -8.68
CA VAL A 336 -4.22 0.70 -8.74
C VAL A 336 -5.12 0.59 -9.99
N ARG A 337 -5.82 -0.53 -10.18
CA ARG A 337 -6.50 -0.93 -11.42
C ARG A 337 -7.94 -1.39 -11.19
N PHE A 338 -8.78 -1.00 -12.15
CA PHE A 338 -10.09 -1.55 -12.50
C PHE A 338 -11.27 -1.35 -11.55
N CYS A 339 -11.75 -0.10 -11.50
CA CYS A 339 -13.18 0.20 -11.60
C CYS A 339 -13.42 1.17 -12.78
N THR A 340 -13.06 0.77 -14.00
CA THR A 340 -13.66 1.41 -15.18
C THR A 340 -15.08 0.84 -15.27
N CYS A 341 -16.06 1.66 -14.88
CA CYS A 341 -17.47 1.41 -15.17
C CYS A 341 -17.71 1.48 -16.68
#